data_AF-A0A355RHK7-F1
#
_entry.id   AF-A0A355RHK7-F1
#
_cell.length_a   1.000
_cell.length_b   1.000
_cell.length_c   1.000
_cell.angle_alpha   90.00
_cell.angle_beta   90.00
_cell.angle_gamma   90.00
#
_symmetry.space_group_name_H-M   'P 1'
#
loop_
_entity.id
_entity.type
_entity.pdbx_description
1 polymer ?
#
loop_
_entity_poly.entity_id
_entity_poly.type
_entity_poly.pdbx_seq_one_letter_code
_entity_poly.pdbx_strand_id
1 'polypeptide(L)'
;EKNEGLHTLPQTERDILYAATDVAGEDGEFVAHDLARHTLARDISHATYHRAFKSLLGKGFMKPARGFKTRNYVLQEVQAHG
;
A
#
# COMPACT_ATOMS: atom_id res chain seq x y z
N GLU A 1 -12.79 -1.44 19.33
CA GLU A 1 -12.28 -0.23 18.67
C GLU A 1 -10.81 -0.41 18.28
N LYS A 2 -10.49 -1.29 17.32
CA LYS A 2 -9.10 -1.66 16.95
C LYS A 2 -8.80 -1.32 15.49
N ASN A 3 -8.90 -0.04 15.13
CA ASN A 3 -8.53 0.40 13.77
C ASN A 3 -7.80 1.76 13.77
N GLU A 4 -7.20 2.15 14.89
CA GLU A 4 -6.64 3.50 15.07
C GLU A 4 -5.47 3.80 14.10
N GLY A 5 -4.71 2.76 13.70
CA GLY A 5 -3.61 2.91 12.74
C GLY A 5 -4.05 3.20 11.30
N LEU A 6 -5.27 2.83 10.91
CA LEU A 6 -5.83 3.07 9.57
C LEU A 6 -6.58 4.40 9.48
N HIS A 7 -7.26 4.80 10.56
CA HIS A 7 -8.04 6.05 10.61
C HIS A 7 -7.16 7.30 10.71
N THR A 8 -5.92 7.15 11.18
CA THR A 8 -4.91 8.23 11.24
C THR A 8 -4.20 8.44 9.90
N LEU A 9 -4.40 7.55 8.92
CA LEU A 9 -3.80 7.71 7.61
C LEU A 9 -4.55 8.79 6.81
N PRO A 10 -3.82 9.72 6.16
CA PRO A 10 -4.42 10.63 5.19
C PRO A 10 -5.14 9.84 4.09
N GLN A 11 -6.20 10.42 3.54
CA GLN A 11 -7.06 9.78 2.54
C GLN A 11 -6.27 9.13 1.41
N THR A 12 -5.27 9.83 0.87
CA THR A 12 -4.33 9.30 -0.14
C THR A 12 -3.65 7.99 0.26
N GLU A 13 -3.19 7.85 1.51
CA GLU A 13 -2.56 6.61 1.98
C GLU A 13 -3.58 5.47 2.09
N ARG A 14 -4.82 5.78 2.50
CA ARG A 14 -5.91 4.80 2.55
C ARG A 14 -6.34 4.36 1.15
N ASP A 15 -6.46 5.29 0.20
CA ASP A 15 -6.76 5.00 -1.20
C ASP A 15 -5.71 4.09 -1.83
N ILE A 16 -4.42 4.36 -1.57
CA ILE A 16 -3.31 3.51 -2.03
C ILE A 16 -3.36 2.12 -1.37
N LEU A 17 -3.64 2.04 -0.06
CA LEU A 17 -3.80 0.77 0.64
C LEU A 17 -4.96 -0.05 0.09
N TYR A 18 -6.11 0.58 -0.13
CA TYR A 18 -7.28 -0.08 -0.70
C TYR A 18 -7.00 -0.59 -2.11
N ALA A 19 -6.40 0.26 -2.94
CA ALA A 19 -5.98 -0.12 -4.28
C ALA A 19 -4.99 -1.28 -4.25
N ALA A 20 -4.04 -1.28 -3.31
CA ALA A 20 -3.07 -2.36 -3.16
C ALA A 20 -3.75 -3.66 -2.77
N THR A 21 -4.73 -3.63 -1.87
CA THR A 21 -5.52 -4.81 -1.47
C THR A 21 -6.37 -5.34 -2.63
N ASP A 22 -6.90 -4.46 -3.48
CA ASP A 22 -7.68 -4.83 -4.66
C ASP A 22 -6.81 -5.51 -5.73
N VAL A 23 -5.61 -4.98 -5.99
CA VAL A 23 -4.67 -5.55 -6.98
C VAL A 23 -3.79 -6.68 -6.42
N ALA A 24 -3.83 -6.92 -5.11
CA ALA A 24 -3.06 -7.98 -4.48
C ALA A 24 -3.66 -9.35 -4.79
N GLY A 25 -2.80 -10.30 -5.12
CA GLY A 25 -3.19 -11.70 -5.28
C GLY A 25 -3.49 -12.38 -3.94
N GLU A 26 -3.75 -13.69 -3.99
CA GLU A 26 -4.06 -14.52 -2.82
C GLU A 26 -2.96 -14.50 -1.74
N ASP A 27 -1.70 -14.31 -2.14
CA ASP A 27 -0.55 -14.18 -1.25
C ASP A 27 -0.37 -12.77 -0.65
N GLY A 28 -1.28 -11.83 -0.95
CA GLY A 28 -1.13 -10.41 -0.59
C GLY A 28 -0.02 -9.69 -1.38
N GLU A 29 0.54 -10.34 -2.41
CA GLU A 29 1.56 -9.78 -3.30
C GLU A 29 0.90 -8.96 -4.42
N PHE A 30 1.41 -7.76 -4.66
CA PHE A 30 1.00 -6.89 -5.76
C PHE A 30 2.21 -6.28 -6.46
N VAL A 31 2.00 -5.80 -7.68
CA VAL A 31 3.03 -5.09 -8.45
C VAL A 31 2.78 -3.60 -8.33
N ALA A 32 3.81 -2.82 -7.94
CA ALA A 32 3.65 -1.36 -7.77
C ALA A 32 3.19 -0.63 -9.04
N HIS A 33 3.49 -1.19 -10.21
CA HIS A 33 3.01 -0.67 -11.50
C HIS A 33 1.50 -0.83 -11.66
N ASP A 34 0.93 -1.94 -11.21
CA ASP A 34 -0.52 -2.20 -11.30
C ASP A 34 -1.27 -1.30 -10.34
N LEU A 35 -0.75 -1.19 -9.11
CA LEU A 35 -1.22 -0.27 -8.09
C LEU A 35 -1.28 1.18 -8.61
N ALA A 36 -0.22 1.67 -9.24
CA ALA A 36 -0.18 3.04 -9.77
C ALA A 36 -1.18 3.30 -10.91
N ARG A 37 -1.67 2.25 -11.57
CA ARG A 37 -2.67 2.32 -12.66
C ARG A 37 -4.10 2.17 -12.17
N HIS A 38 -4.28 1.70 -10.93
CA HIS A 38 -5.59 1.52 -10.31
C HIS A 38 -6.34 2.86 -10.21
N THR A 39 -7.67 2.83 -10.37
CA THR A 39 -8.51 4.04 -10.44
C THR A 39 -8.34 4.96 -9.23
N LEU A 40 -8.16 4.39 -8.03
CA LEU A 40 -7.94 5.14 -6.79
C LEU A 40 -6.55 5.80 -6.70
N ALA A 41 -5.54 5.24 -7.38
CA ALA A 41 -4.18 5.76 -7.37
C ALA A 41 -3.89 6.67 -8.57
N ARG A 42 -4.58 6.45 -9.71
CA ARG A 42 -4.34 7.15 -10.97
C ARG A 42 -4.69 8.64 -10.90
N ASP A 43 -5.63 9.03 -10.04
CA ASP A 43 -5.99 10.43 -9.81
C ASP A 43 -4.97 11.17 -8.91
N ILE A 44 -4.12 10.42 -8.20
CA ILE A 44 -3.11 10.96 -7.30
C ILE A 44 -1.89 11.41 -8.12
N SER A 45 -1.45 12.65 -7.91
CA SER A 45 -0.21 13.16 -8.51
C SER A 45 0.99 12.28 -8.15
N HIS A 46 1.89 12.05 -9.10
CA HIS A 46 3.04 11.14 -8.94
C HIS A 46 3.91 11.44 -7.71
N ALA A 47 4.10 12.72 -7.38
CA ALA A 47 4.84 13.15 -6.18
C ALA A 47 4.12 12.75 -4.88
N THR A 48 2.80 12.92 -4.84
CA THR A 48 1.95 12.57 -3.69
C THR A 48 1.88 11.06 -3.53
N TYR A 49 1.72 10.32 -4.63
CA TYR A 49 1.74 8.85 -4.65
C TYR A 49 3.05 8.32 -4.07
N HIS A 50 4.20 8.79 -4.56
CA HIS A 50 5.50 8.35 -4.05
C HIS A 50 5.70 8.67 -2.57
N ARG A 51 5.24 9.84 -2.09
CA ARG A 51 5.31 10.19 -0.67
C ARG A 51 4.46 9.26 0.18
N ALA A 52 3.21 9.05 -0.20
CA ALA A 52 2.28 8.18 0.52
C ALA A 52 2.74 6.71 0.48
N PHE A 53 3.19 6.22 -0.67
CA PHE A 53 3.74 4.87 -0.82
C PHE A 53 4.97 4.66 0.09
N LYS A 54 5.90 5.61 0.12
CA LYS A 54 7.08 5.56 1.01
C LYS A 54 6.69 5.63 2.49
N SER A 55 5.69 6.45 2.83
CA SER A 55 5.14 6.54 4.18
C SER A 55 4.57 5.19 4.63
N LEU A 56 3.78 4.54 3.78
CA LEU A 56 3.20 3.23 4.06
C LEU A 56 4.25 2.12 4.21
N LEU A 57 5.31 2.14 3.38
CA LEU A 57 6.47 1.26 3.55
C LEU A 57 7.16 1.51 4.90
N GLY A 58 7.38 2.77 5.27
CA GLY A 58 8.03 3.15 6.54
C GLY A 58 7.20 2.79 7.78
N LYS A 59 5.86 2.87 7.65
CA LYS A 59 4.90 2.46 8.69
C LYS A 59 4.71 0.94 8.77
N GLY A 60 5.26 0.17 7.83
CA GLY A 60 5.22 -1.28 7.83
C GLY A 60 3.95 -1.91 7.25
N PHE A 61 3.08 -1.12 6.61
CA PHE A 61 1.87 -1.62 5.92
C PHE A 61 2.16 -2.40 4.64
N MET A 62 3.33 -2.17 4.04
CA MET A 62 3.79 -2.84 2.84
C MET A 62 5.28 -3.11 2.96
N LYS A 63 5.74 -4.20 2.35
CA LYS A 63 7.17 -4.52 2.27
C LYS A 63 7.52 -5.03 0.87
N PRO A 64 8.75 -4.80 0.38
CA PRO A 64 9.19 -5.42 -0.86
C PRO A 64 9.12 -6.95 -0.74
N ALA A 65 8.57 -7.61 -1.76
CA ALA A 65 8.51 -9.06 -1.82
C ALA A 65 9.93 -9.63 -1.81
N ARG A 66 10.16 -10.68 -0.99
CA ARG A 66 11.48 -11.29 -0.87
C ARG A 66 11.69 -12.27 -2.02
N GLY A 67 12.21 -11.79 -3.15
CA GLY A 67 12.48 -12.61 -4.33
C GLY A 67 13.05 -11.84 -5.51
N PHE A 68 13.41 -12.56 -6.58
CA PHE A 68 14.03 -12.03 -7.80
C PHE A 68 13.11 -11.15 -8.68
N LYS A 69 11.85 -10.91 -8.26
CA LYS A 69 10.91 -10.05 -8.99
C LYS A 69 11.02 -8.61 -8.51
N THR A 70 11.91 -7.86 -9.14
CA THR A 70 12.04 -6.41 -8.94
C THR A 70 10.68 -5.74 -9.19
N ARG A 71 10.15 -4.99 -8.20
CA ARG A 71 8.86 -4.23 -8.19
C ARG A 71 7.63 -4.95 -7.63
N ASN A 72 7.79 -6.14 -7.04
CA ASN A 72 6.72 -6.79 -6.28
C ASN A 72 6.79 -6.37 -4.80
N TYR A 73 5.61 -6.17 -4.21
CA TYR A 73 5.44 -5.77 -2.82
C TYR A 73 4.37 -6.66 -2.21
N VAL A 74 4.48 -6.90 -0.91
CA VAL A 74 3.52 -7.71 -0.14
C VAL A 74 2.86 -6.79 0.87
N LEU A 75 1.53 -6.82 0.92
CA LEU A 75 0.76 -6.18 1.97
C LEU A 75 1.07 -6.84 3.30
N GLN A 76 1.19 -6.03 4.33
CA GLN A 76 1.32 -6.52 5.69
C GLN A 76 -0.03 -6.30 6.35
N GLU A 77 -0.58 -7.37 6.90
CA GLU A 77 -1.76 -7.28 7.76
C GLU A 77 -1.48 -6.22 8.82
N VAL A 78 -2.44 -5.31 9.00
CA VAL A 78 -2.35 -4.23 9.97
C VAL A 78 -2.47 -4.85 11.36
N GLN A 79 -1.39 -5.47 11.82
CA GLN A 79 -1.27 -5.87 13.20
C GLN A 79 -1.14 -4.56 13.96
N ALA A 80 -2.26 -4.11 14.52
CA ALA A 80 -2.32 -3.05 15.52
C ALA A 80 -1.31 -3.44 16.60
N HIS A 81 -0.10 -2.92 16.51
CA HIS A 81 0.92 -3.13 17.51
C HIS A 81 0.41 -2.40 18.74
N GLY A 82 -0.07 -3.20 19.70
CA GLY A 82 -0.42 -2.74 21.04
C GLY A 82 0.80 -2.25 21.80
#